data_AF-A0A0A6P4Q6-F1
#
_entry.id   AF-A0A0A6P4Q6-F1
#
_cell.length_a   1.000
_cell.length_b   1.000
_cell.length_c   1.000
_cell.angle_alpha   90.00
_cell.angle_beta   90.00
_cell.angle_gamma   90.00
#
_symmetry.space_group_name_H-M   'P 1'
#
loop_
_entity.id
_entity.type
_entity.pdbx_description
1 polymer ?
#
loop_
_entity_poly.entity_id
_entity_poly.type
_entity_poly.pdbx_seq_one_letter_code
_entity_poly.pdbx_strand_id
1 'polypeptide(L)'
;MRLKGVNCKAHFCIQRQALIATGVQRLIGSPDEEGGHYFTIWAPRQTGKTWLMRQLEQAIKQQYPEEFSIFNFSLGALRGMSFPEKQADFPEAFGRLIKRTIPSHSL
;
A
#
# COMPACT_ATOMS: atom_id res chain seq x y z
N MET A 1 -16.69 0.61 4.18
CA MET A 1 -16.01 0.43 5.49
C MET A 1 -15.31 1.74 5.85
N ARG A 2 -15.79 2.47 6.87
CA ARG A 2 -15.29 3.81 7.26
C ARG A 2 -14.14 3.62 8.26
N LEU A 3 -12.92 4.03 7.91
CA LEU A 3 -11.80 4.03 8.86
C LEU A 3 -12.17 4.93 10.05
N LYS A 4 -12.37 4.34 11.24
CA LYS A 4 -12.51 5.08 12.50
C LYS A 4 -11.18 5.76 12.80
N GLY A 5 -11.04 7.02 12.41
CA GLY A 5 -9.87 7.82 12.71
C GLY A 5 -10.08 9.24 12.26
N VAL A 6 -10.52 10.09 13.19
CA VAL A 6 -10.73 11.54 13.07
C VAL A 6 -11.98 11.95 12.27
N ASN A 7 -12.94 12.54 12.99
CA ASN A 7 -14.03 13.31 12.37
C ASN A 7 -13.50 14.70 12.01
N CYS A 8 -13.18 14.92 10.73
CA CYS A 8 -12.68 16.21 10.26
C CYS A 8 -13.68 17.37 10.35
N LYS A 9 -14.96 17.11 10.66
CA LYS A 9 -15.93 18.15 11.02
C LYS A 9 -15.82 18.58 12.49
N ALA A 10 -15.21 17.75 13.34
CA ALA A 10 -15.10 17.99 14.79
C ALA A 10 -13.65 18.24 15.25
N HIS A 11 -12.64 17.96 14.41
CA HIS A 11 -11.23 18.08 14.74
C HIS A 11 -10.45 18.73 13.59
N PHE A 12 -9.33 19.38 13.94
CA PHE A 12 -8.41 19.95 12.97
C PHE A 12 -7.82 18.86 12.06
N CYS A 13 -8.20 18.88 10.78
CA CYS A 13 -7.67 17.98 9.75
C CYS A 13 -6.94 18.79 8.69
N ILE A 14 -5.68 18.45 8.44
CA ILE A 14 -4.96 18.94 7.26
C ILE A 14 -5.37 18.07 6.08
N GLN A 15 -6.03 18.66 5.09
CA GLN A 15 -6.37 18.00 3.84
C GLN A 15 -5.09 17.77 3.02
N ARG A 16 -4.60 16.53 2.99
CA ARG A 16 -3.40 16.13 2.22
C ARG A 16 -3.75 15.63 0.81
N GLN A 17 -4.80 16.17 0.21
CA GLN A 17 -5.36 15.70 -1.07
C GLN A 17 -4.33 15.77 -2.20
N ALA A 18 -3.60 16.88 -2.32
CA ALA A 18 -2.53 17.02 -3.31
C ALA A 18 -1.42 15.98 -3.13
N LEU A 19 -1.04 15.68 -1.87
CA LEU A 19 -0.02 14.67 -1.56
C LEU A 19 -0.51 13.26 -1.92
N ILE A 20 -1.79 12.96 -1.68
CA ILE A 20 -2.41 11.68 -2.07
C ILE A 20 -2.43 11.56 -3.59
N ALA A 21 -2.95 12.56 -4.30
CA ALA A 21 -3.02 12.57 -5.76
C ALA A 21 -1.63 12.39 -6.41
N THR A 22 -0.64 13.16 -5.94
CA THR A 22 0.75 13.04 -6.41
C THR A 22 1.32 11.65 -6.12
N GLY A 23 1.04 11.09 -4.94
CA GLY A 23 1.50 9.74 -4.58
C GLY A 23 0.87 8.66 -5.46
N VAL A 24 -0.43 8.76 -5.76
CA VAL A 24 -1.14 7.84 -6.66
C VAL A 24 -0.54 7.91 -8.06
N GLN A 25 -0.44 9.12 -8.63
CA GLN A 25 0.14 9.32 -9.95
C GLN A 25 1.56 8.74 -10.04
N ARG A 26 2.39 8.94 -9.00
CA ARG A 26 3.72 8.33 -8.97
C ARG A 26 3.67 6.80 -8.94
N LEU A 27 2.74 6.17 -8.21
CA LEU A 27 2.68 4.70 -8.12
C LEU A 27 2.19 4.03 -9.40
N ILE A 28 1.28 4.67 -10.13
CA ILE A 28 0.67 4.07 -11.33
C ILE A 28 1.36 4.51 -12.63
N GLY A 29 2.05 5.65 -12.61
CA GLY A 29 2.65 6.28 -13.79
C GLY A 29 1.69 7.24 -14.49
N SER A 30 2.21 7.95 -15.49
CA SER A 30 1.38 8.74 -16.41
C SER A 30 1.08 7.95 -17.69
N PRO A 31 0.07 8.31 -18.49
CA PRO A 31 -0.26 7.59 -19.74
C PRO A 31 0.91 7.46 -20.72
N ASP A 32 1.86 8.38 -20.66
CA ASP A 32 3.05 8.41 -21.51
C ASP A 32 4.23 7.59 -20.95
N GLU A 33 4.07 6.97 -19.77
CA GLU A 33 5.08 6.15 -19.10
C GLU A 33 4.68 4.65 -19.12
N GLU A 34 5.63 3.74 -19.31
CA GLU A 34 5.39 2.28 -19.29
C GLU A 34 5.12 1.71 -17.88
N GLY A 35 4.84 2.56 -16.89
CA GLY A 35 4.51 2.16 -15.53
C GLY A 35 4.82 3.24 -14.49
N GLY A 36 4.61 2.88 -13.23
CA GLY A 36 4.85 3.78 -12.10
C GLY A 36 6.25 3.69 -11.49
N HIS A 37 6.44 4.50 -10.45
CA HIS A 37 7.70 4.74 -9.77
C HIS A 37 7.66 4.24 -8.33
N TYR A 38 8.74 3.61 -7.90
CA TYR A 38 8.98 3.35 -6.49
C TYR A 38 9.39 4.63 -5.77
N PHE A 39 8.91 4.83 -4.56
CA PHE A 39 9.41 5.89 -3.69
C PHE A 39 9.54 5.42 -2.25
N THR A 40 10.41 6.11 -1.51
CA THR A 40 10.61 5.88 -0.08
C THR A 40 10.08 7.06 0.72
N ILE A 41 9.30 6.78 1.77
CA ILE A 41 8.87 7.82 2.73
C ILE A 41 9.75 7.75 3.97
N TRP A 42 10.56 8.80 4.16
CA TRP A 42 11.34 9.00 5.38
C TRP A 42 10.67 10.04 6.27
N ALA A 43 10.21 9.66 7.48
CA ALA A 43 9.74 10.61 8.48
C ALA A 43 9.76 9.99 9.89
N PRO A 44 9.89 10.81 10.96
CA PRO A 44 9.87 10.36 12.37
C PRO A 44 8.66 9.48 12.71
N ARG A 45 8.72 8.67 13.78
CA ARG A 45 7.57 7.83 14.19
C ARG A 45 6.31 8.66 14.39
N GLN A 46 5.14 8.05 14.15
CA GLN A 46 3.81 8.64 14.36
C GLN A 46 3.44 9.87 13.50
N THR A 47 4.22 10.22 12.47
CA THR A 47 3.89 11.32 11.53
C THR A 47 2.84 11.00 10.46
N GLY A 48 2.07 9.91 10.62
CA GLY A 48 1.00 9.57 9.68
C GLY A 48 1.44 8.90 8.36
N LYS A 49 2.68 8.40 8.24
CA LYS A 49 3.14 7.66 7.04
C LYS A 49 2.25 6.47 6.67
N THR A 50 1.90 5.64 7.66
CA THR A 50 1.00 4.49 7.46
C THR A 50 -0.40 4.94 7.06
N TRP A 51 -0.85 6.08 7.58
CA TRP A 51 -2.12 6.67 7.17
C TRP A 51 -2.07 7.10 5.70
N LEU A 52 -0.99 7.76 5.27
CA LEU A 52 -0.80 8.15 3.88
C LEU A 52 -0.82 6.93 2.95
N MET A 53 -0.06 5.88 3.25
CA MET A 53 -0.08 4.65 2.44
C MET A 53 -1.48 4.03 2.32
N ARG A 54 -2.26 4.01 3.40
CA ARG A 54 -3.66 3.54 3.38
C ARG A 54 -4.57 4.43 2.53
N GLN A 55 -4.34 5.74 2.51
CA GLN A 55 -5.10 6.65 1.65
C GLN A 55 -4.74 6.47 0.17
N LEU A 56 -3.46 6.23 -0.15
CA LEU A 56 -3.04 5.89 -1.52
C LEU A 56 -3.70 4.58 -1.98
N GLU A 57 -3.64 3.53 -1.17
CA GLU A 57 -4.31 2.25 -1.45
C GLU A 57 -5.81 2.44 -1.69
N GLN A 58 -6.49 3.20 -0.82
CA GLN A 58 -7.91 3.45 -0.96
C GLN A 58 -8.24 4.22 -2.24
N ALA A 59 -7.43 5.24 -2.57
CA ALA A 59 -7.60 6.01 -3.80
C ALA A 59 -7.43 5.12 -5.04
N ILE A 60 -6.39 4.27 -5.07
CA ILE A 60 -6.16 3.35 -6.19
C ILE A 60 -7.32 2.37 -6.33
N LYS A 61 -7.77 1.73 -5.24
CA LYS A 61 -8.93 0.81 -5.27
C LYS A 61 -10.22 1.46 -5.75
N GLN A 62 -10.41 2.74 -5.46
CA GLN A 62 -11.63 3.47 -5.85
C GLN A 62 -11.58 3.96 -7.30
N GLN A 63 -10.40 4.38 -7.77
CA GLN A 63 -10.22 4.95 -9.09
C GLN A 63 -9.94 3.89 -10.16
N TYR A 64 -9.34 2.76 -9.75
CA TYR A 64 -8.83 1.69 -10.62
C TYR A 64 -9.16 0.30 -10.04
N PRO A 65 -10.46 -0.04 -9.82
CA PRO A 65 -10.88 -1.21 -9.05
C PRO A 65 -10.43 -2.56 -9.62
N GLU A 66 -10.22 -2.66 -10.94
CA GLU A 66 -9.89 -3.90 -11.64
C GLU A 66 -8.51 -3.86 -12.33
N GLU A 67 -7.80 -2.73 -12.27
CA GLU A 67 -6.51 -2.57 -12.97
C GLU A 67 -5.33 -2.96 -12.08
N PHE A 68 -5.47 -2.84 -10.75
CA PHE A 68 -4.36 -3.06 -9.82
C PHE A 68 -4.69 -4.03 -8.69
N SER A 69 -3.86 -5.05 -8.55
CA SER A 69 -3.78 -5.86 -7.32
C SER A 69 -2.82 -5.20 -6.32
N ILE A 70 -3.30 -4.85 -5.13
CA ILE A 70 -2.51 -4.15 -4.11
C ILE A 70 -2.12 -5.09 -2.97
N PHE A 71 -0.82 -5.13 -2.67
CA PHE A 71 -0.25 -5.93 -1.59
C PHE A 71 0.41 -5.05 -0.53
N ASN A 72 0.08 -5.29 0.73
CA ASN A 72 0.73 -4.66 1.88
C ASN A 72 1.45 -5.71 2.72
N PHE A 73 2.71 -5.48 3.04
CA PHE A 73 3.47 -6.32 3.97
C PHE A 73 4.23 -5.45 4.97
N SER A 74 4.53 -6.03 6.14
CA SER A 74 5.25 -5.37 7.22
C SER A 74 6.29 -6.30 7.80
N LEU A 75 7.55 -5.86 7.80
CA LEU A 75 8.65 -6.59 8.45
C LEU A 75 8.43 -6.74 9.97
N GLY A 76 7.68 -5.82 10.59
CA GLY A 76 7.32 -5.92 12.00
C GLY A 76 6.33 -7.05 12.30
N ALA A 77 5.36 -7.28 11.40
CA ALA A 77 4.44 -8.40 11.51
C ALA A 77 5.15 -9.75 11.22
N LEU A 78 6.16 -9.72 10.34
CA LEU A 78 7.00 -10.88 10.07
C LEU A 78 7.88 -11.27 11.28
N ARG A 79 8.21 -10.35 12.20
CA ARG A 79 8.94 -10.70 13.45
C ARG A 79 8.12 -11.52 14.46
N GLY A 80 6.79 -11.45 14.41
CA GLY A 80 5.90 -12.26 15.25
C GLY A 80 5.64 -13.65 14.68
N MET A 81 6.02 -13.88 13.43
CA MET A 81 6.22 -15.22 12.92
C MET A 81 7.56 -15.66 13.49
N SER A 82 7.55 -16.45 14.57
CA SER A 82 8.70 -17.29 14.87
C SER A 82 8.88 -18.20 13.65
N PHE A 83 9.66 -17.76 12.68
CA PHE A 83 10.17 -18.64 11.64
C PHE A 83 11.03 -19.64 12.41
N PRO A 84 10.62 -20.92 12.49
CA PRO A 84 11.53 -21.93 13.03
C PRO A 84 12.83 -21.79 12.24
N GLU A 85 13.95 -21.91 12.94
CA GLU A 85 15.33 -21.55 12.58
C GLU A 85 15.92 -22.13 11.27
N LYS A 86 15.08 -22.59 10.33
CA LYS A 86 15.45 -22.85 8.95
C LYS A 86 15.02 -21.64 8.13
N GLN A 87 16.00 -20.98 7.51
CA GLN A 87 15.87 -20.01 6.42
C GLN A 87 14.41 -19.67 6.11
N ALA A 88 13.96 -18.49 6.52
CA ALA A 88 12.67 -17.99 6.06
C ALA A 88 12.66 -18.16 4.53
N ASP A 89 11.76 -19.01 4.01
CA ASP A 89 11.49 -19.27 2.59
C ASP A 89 10.94 -18.00 1.91
N PHE A 90 11.50 -16.83 2.19
CA PHE A 90 10.88 -15.54 1.97
C PHE A 90 10.89 -15.08 0.50
N PRO A 91 11.56 -15.74 -0.45
CA PRO A 91 11.10 -15.62 -1.83
C PRO A 91 9.87 -16.50 -2.11
N GLU A 92 9.88 -17.76 -1.69
CA GLU A 92 8.85 -18.73 -2.06
C GLU A 92 7.51 -18.52 -1.36
N ALA A 93 7.49 -18.25 -0.06
CA ALA A 93 6.28 -17.98 0.71
C ALA A 93 5.57 -16.73 0.19
N PHE A 94 6.33 -15.70 -0.18
CA PHE A 94 5.81 -14.49 -0.83
C PHE A 94 5.31 -14.80 -2.25
N GLY A 95 6.04 -15.59 -3.03
CA GLY A 95 5.59 -16.06 -4.35
C GLY A 95 4.29 -16.87 -4.29
N ARG A 96 4.13 -17.75 -3.29
CA ARG A 96 2.88 -18.50 -3.03
C ARG A 96 1.73 -17.57 -2.67
N LEU A 97 1.98 -16.53 -1.86
CA LEU A 97 0.99 -15.51 -1.51
C LEU A 97 0.53 -14.74 -2.76
N ILE A 98 1.46 -14.30 -3.61
CA ILE A 98 1.16 -13.59 -4.86
C ILE A 98 0.30 -14.47 -5.76
N LYS A 99 0.74 -15.71 -6.04
CA LYS A 99 0.01 -16.66 -6.91
C LYS A 99 -1.42 -16.95 -6.47
N ARG A 100 -1.67 -16.95 -5.15
CA ARG A 100 -3.02 -17.14 -4.59
C ARG A 100 -3.92 -15.93 -4.73
N THR A 101 -3.33 -14.74 -4.79
CA THR A 101 -4.07 -13.47 -4.70
C THR A 101 -4.30 -12.84 -6.07
N ILE A 102 -3.44 -13.13 -7.05
CA ILE A 102 -3.65 -12.71 -8.44
C ILE A 102 -4.73 -13.62 -9.06
N PRO A 103 -5.83 -13.06 -9.61
CA PRO A 103 -6.81 -13.84 -10.35
C PRO A 103 -6.15 -14.54 -11.55
N SER A 104 -6.49 -15.80 -11.79
CA SER A 104 -5.95 -16.62 -12.90
C SER A 104 -6.34 -16.13 -14.31
N HIS A 105 -6.96 -14.97 -14.44
CA HIS A 105 -7.32 -14.33 -15.70
C HIS A 105 -6.42 -13.11 -15.93
N SER A 106 -5.16 -13.33 -16.33
CA SER A 106 -4.29 -12.37 -17.06
C SER A 106 -2.89 -13.00 -17.20
N LEU A 107 -2.80 -14.06 -18.00
CA LEU A 107 -1.59 -14.47 -18.71
C LEU A 107 -1.99 -14.76 -20.16
#